data_AF-A0A3M2S0Q3-F1
#
_entry.id   AF-A0A3M2S0Q3-F1
#
_cell.length_a   1.000
_cell.length_b   1.000
_cell.length_c   1.000
_cell.angle_alpha   90.00
_cell.angle_beta   90.00
_cell.angle_gamma   90.00
#
_symmetry.space_group_name_H-M   'P 1'
#
loop_
_entity.id
_entity.type
_entity.pdbx_description
1 polymer ?
#
loop_
_entity_poly.entity_id
_entity_poly.type
_entity_poly.pdbx_seq_one_letter_code
_entity_poly.pdbx_strand_id
1 'polypeptide(L)'
;MSSTTTVTVTASSSLNVASSKDGKPKRLHRIPQFQTKEETRRWQLEQMAGAFRVFAKLGFADGGSGHISLRDPVRPDTFWINPYGVHFGLLTVSDMVHIDEDGNRIGGGEKPVNTAGFIIHAAIHKRRPDINAACHLHSPYGRAWSTFGKPIDMLNQDSCMFYKDLAVYGSFGGVVFAKEEGGRIADALGTSKNIILQNHGLLTAGGTIGEAAAFFIALERACQTQLLVEAAMAPNGTQLRKSLVSDEEAQYTKEGTGTPEVMYMQFEPEYQLILKETRGEFLE
;
A
#
# COMPACT_ATOMS: atom_id res chain seq x y z
N MET A 1 -35.77 16.31 -24.40
CA MET A 1 -34.33 16.62 -24.36
C MET A 1 -33.66 15.53 -23.55
N SER A 2 -33.03 14.56 -24.21
CA SER A 2 -32.40 13.41 -23.55
C SER A 2 -30.95 13.76 -23.27
N SER A 3 -30.59 13.87 -21.99
CA SER A 3 -29.21 14.16 -21.58
C SER A 3 -28.39 12.88 -21.64
N THR A 4 -27.54 12.78 -22.65
CA THR A 4 -26.54 11.71 -22.77
C THR A 4 -25.43 12.00 -21.75
N THR A 5 -25.42 11.24 -20.65
CA THR A 5 -24.33 11.27 -19.67
C THR A 5 -23.09 10.60 -20.30
N THR A 6 -22.13 11.41 -20.72
CA THR A 6 -20.84 10.95 -21.23
C THR A 6 -20.05 10.32 -20.08
N VAL A 7 -20.02 8.99 -20.03
CA VAL A 7 -19.12 8.25 -19.14
C VAL A 7 -17.69 8.46 -19.65
N THR A 8 -16.88 9.17 -18.88
CA THR A 8 -15.45 9.35 -19.13
C THR A 8 -14.76 8.00 -19.02
N VAL A 9 -14.27 7.47 -20.14
CA VAL A 9 -13.46 6.24 -20.15
C VAL A 9 -12.11 6.59 -19.54
N THR A 10 -11.89 6.20 -18.28
CA THR A 10 -10.57 6.20 -17.65
C THR A 10 -9.61 5.37 -18.51
N ALA A 11 -8.46 5.96 -18.86
CA ALA A 11 -7.41 5.33 -19.65
C ALA A 11 -7.13 3.90 -19.16
N SER A 12 -7.32 2.91 -20.04
CA SER A 12 -7.03 1.51 -19.73
C SER A 12 -5.53 1.26 -19.90
N SER A 13 -4.86 0.87 -18.82
CA SER A 13 -3.47 0.40 -18.84
C SER A 13 -3.27 -0.71 -19.89
N SER A 14 -2.22 -0.60 -20.70
CA SER A 14 -1.80 -1.63 -21.66
C SER A 14 -1.45 -2.96 -21.01
N LEU A 15 -0.99 -2.96 -19.74
CA LEU A 15 -0.70 -4.17 -18.96
C LEU A 15 -1.95 -4.92 -18.52
N ASN A 16 -3.11 -4.26 -18.53
CA ASN A 16 -4.38 -4.85 -18.13
C ASN A 16 -5.32 -5.07 -19.31
N VAL A 17 -4.80 -5.15 -20.55
CA VAL A 17 -5.61 -5.36 -21.75
C VAL A 17 -5.04 -6.50 -22.58
N ALA A 18 -5.89 -7.44 -22.97
CA ALA A 18 -5.61 -8.42 -24.01
C ALA A 18 -6.56 -8.21 -25.21
N SER A 19 -6.07 -8.51 -26.41
CA SER A 19 -6.89 -8.49 -27.62
C SER A 19 -7.90 -9.65 -27.59
N SER A 20 -9.20 -9.35 -27.61
CA SER A 20 -10.25 -10.38 -27.81
C SER A 20 -10.28 -10.83 -29.27
N LYS A 21 -10.83 -12.02 -29.54
CA LYS A 21 -11.09 -12.53 -30.90
C LYS A 21 -11.96 -11.57 -31.75
N ASP A 22 -12.72 -10.69 -31.10
CA ASP A 22 -13.59 -9.70 -31.73
C ASP A 22 -12.94 -8.30 -31.89
N GLY A 23 -11.62 -8.19 -31.68
CA GLY A 23 -10.89 -6.92 -31.78
C GLY A 23 -11.16 -5.91 -30.65
N LYS A 24 -12.00 -6.26 -29.68
CA LYS A 24 -12.28 -5.41 -28.50
C LYS A 24 -11.23 -5.63 -27.39
N PRO A 25 -10.74 -4.56 -26.74
CA PRO A 25 -9.83 -4.69 -25.60
C PRO A 25 -10.54 -5.41 -24.45
N LYS A 26 -10.05 -6.60 -24.07
CA LYS A 26 -10.52 -7.37 -22.92
C LYS A 26 -9.65 -7.01 -21.72
N ARG A 27 -10.25 -6.41 -20.68
CA ARG A 27 -9.53 -6.20 -19.42
C ARG A 27 -9.14 -7.55 -18.82
N LEU A 28 -7.86 -7.76 -18.53
CA LEU A 28 -7.33 -9.04 -18.04
C LEU A 28 -7.74 -9.30 -16.59
N HIS A 29 -7.67 -8.27 -15.74
CA HIS A 29 -7.98 -8.33 -14.32
C HIS A 29 -8.80 -7.11 -13.89
N ARG A 30 -9.74 -7.31 -12.98
CA ARG A 30 -10.55 -6.24 -12.37
C ARG A 30 -10.57 -6.47 -10.87
N ILE A 31 -10.55 -5.39 -10.10
CA ILE A 31 -10.87 -5.45 -8.67
C ILE A 31 -12.27 -6.08 -8.55
N PRO A 32 -12.42 -7.18 -7.79
CA PRO A 32 -13.71 -7.85 -7.62
C PRO A 32 -14.79 -6.88 -7.12
N GLN A 33 -16.02 -7.09 -7.58
CA GLN A 33 -17.21 -6.37 -7.12
C GLN A 33 -18.15 -7.40 -6.48
N PHE A 34 -18.69 -7.05 -5.32
CA PHE A 34 -19.56 -7.93 -4.54
C PHE A 34 -20.98 -7.36 -4.47
N GLN A 35 -21.97 -8.23 -4.21
CA GLN A 35 -23.37 -7.81 -4.17
C GLN A 35 -23.66 -7.01 -2.89
N THR A 36 -22.97 -7.35 -1.81
CA THR A 36 -23.15 -6.74 -0.49
C THR A 36 -21.88 -6.07 0.03
N LYS A 37 -22.06 -5.13 0.96
CA LYS A 37 -20.94 -4.47 1.64
C LYS A 37 -20.24 -5.42 2.60
N GLU A 38 -20.97 -6.39 3.14
CA GLU A 38 -20.48 -7.44 4.02
C GLU A 38 -19.55 -8.41 3.29
N GLU A 39 -19.89 -8.82 2.06
CA GLU A 39 -18.97 -9.59 1.20
C GLU A 39 -17.71 -8.78 0.86
N THR A 40 -17.88 -7.48 0.56
CA THR A 40 -16.74 -6.57 0.31
C THR A 40 -15.83 -6.47 1.54
N ARG A 41 -16.41 -6.35 2.74
CA ARG A 41 -15.66 -6.37 4.02
C ARG A 41 -14.90 -7.67 4.15
N ARG A 42 -15.57 -8.81 4.00
CA ARG A 42 -14.95 -10.13 4.15
C ARG A 42 -13.77 -10.30 3.21
N TRP A 43 -13.95 -9.98 1.93
CA TRP A 43 -12.87 -10.04 0.95
C TRP A 43 -11.68 -9.16 1.33
N GLN A 44 -11.89 -7.90 1.73
CA GLN A 44 -10.78 -7.03 2.13
C GLN A 44 -10.06 -7.53 3.39
N LEU A 45 -10.76 -8.14 4.34
CA LEU A 45 -10.14 -8.75 5.53
C LEU A 45 -9.31 -9.98 5.17
N GLU A 46 -9.77 -10.81 4.24
CA GLU A 46 -8.98 -11.92 3.68
C GLU A 46 -7.72 -11.41 2.99
N GLN A 47 -7.85 -10.37 2.14
CA GLN A 47 -6.70 -9.71 1.52
C GLN A 47 -5.73 -9.14 2.58
N MET A 48 -6.25 -8.63 3.71
CA MET A 48 -5.45 -8.07 4.80
C MET A 48 -4.65 -9.12 5.53
N ALA A 49 -5.29 -10.23 5.93
CA ALA A 49 -4.59 -11.36 6.51
C ALA A 49 -3.54 -11.92 5.52
N GLY A 50 -3.90 -12.08 4.24
CA GLY A 50 -2.97 -12.49 3.19
C GLY A 50 -1.80 -11.53 3.00
N ALA A 51 -2.02 -10.21 3.04
CA ALA A 51 -0.97 -9.21 2.91
C ALA A 51 0.04 -9.31 4.04
N PHE A 52 -0.40 -9.50 5.29
CA PHE A 52 0.53 -9.77 6.40
C PHE A 52 1.35 -11.04 6.19
N ARG A 53 0.72 -12.13 5.75
CA ARG A 53 1.43 -13.39 5.49
C ARG A 53 2.48 -13.21 4.37
N VAL A 54 2.15 -12.47 3.30
CA VAL A 54 3.10 -12.10 2.23
C VAL A 54 4.24 -11.23 2.79
N PHE A 55 3.94 -10.19 3.57
CA PHE A 55 4.96 -9.34 4.18
C PHE A 55 5.90 -10.10 5.11
N ALA A 56 5.37 -11.05 5.88
CA ALA A 56 6.19 -11.95 6.70
C ALA A 56 7.13 -12.79 5.83
N LYS A 57 6.61 -13.39 4.75
CA LYS A 57 7.40 -14.20 3.82
C LYS A 57 8.51 -13.39 3.13
N LEU A 58 8.24 -12.12 2.81
CA LEU A 58 9.21 -11.20 2.22
C LEU A 58 10.21 -10.62 3.24
N GLY A 59 10.08 -10.94 4.53
CA GLY A 59 10.98 -10.47 5.58
C GLY A 59 10.74 -9.03 6.03
N PHE A 60 9.51 -8.51 5.87
CA PHE A 60 9.15 -7.14 6.26
C PHE A 60 8.61 -7.04 7.69
N ALA A 61 8.35 -8.18 8.35
CA ALA A 61 7.95 -8.22 9.74
C ALA A 61 9.09 -7.79 10.67
N ASP A 62 8.79 -6.92 11.63
CA ASP A 62 9.78 -6.41 12.61
C ASP A 62 9.16 -6.37 14.02
N GLY A 63 9.26 -7.48 14.74
CA GLY A 63 8.69 -7.62 16.08
C GLY A 63 7.19 -7.28 16.11
N GLY A 64 6.80 -6.34 16.97
CA GLY A 64 5.43 -5.85 17.10
C GLY A 64 5.12 -4.59 16.28
N SER A 65 6.05 -4.13 15.44
CA SER A 65 5.88 -2.92 14.62
C SER A 65 5.12 -3.21 13.33
N GLY A 66 4.49 -2.17 12.81
CA GLY A 66 3.78 -2.21 11.54
C GLY A 66 2.31 -2.58 11.65
N HIS A 67 1.52 -1.98 10.77
CA HIS A 67 0.07 -2.10 10.77
C HIS A 67 -0.51 -1.82 9.39
N ILE A 68 -1.62 -2.49 9.13
CA ILE A 68 -2.49 -2.23 7.99
C ILE A 68 -3.83 -1.78 8.58
N SER A 69 -4.43 -0.73 8.03
CA SER A 69 -5.80 -0.33 8.36
C SER A 69 -6.69 -0.41 7.13
N LEU A 70 -7.96 -0.73 7.36
CA LEU A 70 -9.01 -0.78 6.37
C LEU A 70 -10.22 0.00 6.86
N ARG A 71 -10.69 0.99 6.10
CA ARG A 71 -12.01 1.60 6.30
C ARG A 71 -13.09 0.56 6.05
N ASP A 72 -13.98 0.39 7.02
CA ASP A 72 -15.04 -0.59 6.91
C ASP A 72 -16.07 -0.19 5.84
N PRO A 73 -16.36 -1.05 4.83
CA PRO A 73 -17.28 -0.68 3.75
C PRO A 73 -18.75 -0.60 4.19
N VAL A 74 -19.11 -1.22 5.32
CA VAL A 74 -20.48 -1.19 5.88
C VAL A 74 -20.67 0.05 6.76
N ARG A 75 -19.70 0.37 7.62
CA ARG A 75 -19.64 1.52 8.54
C ARG A 75 -18.40 2.39 8.24
N PRO A 76 -18.45 3.30 7.25
CA PRO A 76 -17.27 4.01 6.72
C PRO A 76 -16.54 4.96 7.69
N ASP A 77 -17.12 5.19 8.86
CA ASP A 77 -16.59 5.91 10.02
C ASP A 77 -15.74 5.03 10.96
N THR A 78 -15.67 3.73 10.70
CA THR A 78 -14.95 2.74 11.51
C THR A 78 -13.89 1.99 10.69
N PHE A 79 -12.95 1.32 11.36
CA PHE A 79 -11.78 0.73 10.72
C PHE A 79 -11.45 -0.67 11.24
N TRP A 80 -10.82 -1.49 10.41
CA TRP A 80 -10.21 -2.76 10.79
C TRP A 80 -8.69 -2.61 10.84
N ILE A 81 -8.07 -3.20 11.85
CA ILE A 81 -6.61 -3.20 12.06
C ILE A 81 -6.14 -4.58 12.55
N ASN A 82 -4.87 -4.92 12.33
CA ASN A 82 -4.27 -6.10 12.96
C ASN A 82 -4.12 -5.92 14.48
N PRO A 83 -4.16 -7.00 15.26
CA PRO A 83 -3.84 -6.97 16.68
C PRO A 83 -2.36 -6.69 16.92
N TYR A 84 -2.06 -6.09 18.07
CA TYR A 84 -0.70 -5.85 18.53
C TYR A 84 -0.06 -7.13 19.08
N GLY A 85 1.23 -7.33 18.78
CA GLY A 85 2.02 -8.42 19.35
C GLY A 85 1.80 -9.80 18.72
N VAL A 86 1.05 -9.89 17.61
CA VAL A 86 0.91 -11.14 16.82
C VAL A 86 1.82 -11.04 15.60
N HIS A 87 2.68 -12.03 15.40
CA HIS A 87 3.59 -12.07 14.25
C HIS A 87 2.78 -12.11 12.95
N PHE A 88 3.16 -11.32 11.94
CA PHE A 88 2.43 -11.22 10.67
C PHE A 88 2.21 -12.56 9.98
N GLY A 89 3.19 -13.46 10.10
CA GLY A 89 3.12 -14.83 9.56
C GLY A 89 2.08 -15.74 10.23
N LEU A 90 1.41 -15.29 11.29
CA LEU A 90 0.39 -16.02 12.04
C LEU A 90 -1.00 -15.37 11.96
N LEU A 91 -1.13 -14.16 11.42
CA LEU A 91 -2.39 -13.43 11.40
C LEU A 91 -3.45 -14.13 10.54
N THR A 92 -4.67 -14.20 11.03
CA THR A 92 -5.86 -14.71 10.33
C THR A 92 -6.92 -13.60 10.18
N VAL A 93 -8.04 -13.88 9.51
CA VAL A 93 -9.15 -12.93 9.42
C VAL A 93 -9.80 -12.71 10.78
N SER A 94 -9.99 -13.78 11.55
CA SER A 94 -10.58 -13.76 12.89
C SER A 94 -9.75 -12.96 13.91
N ASP A 95 -8.45 -12.76 13.64
CA ASP A 95 -7.59 -11.91 14.45
C ASP A 95 -7.86 -10.41 14.30
N MET A 96 -8.40 -9.98 13.16
CA MET A 96 -8.57 -8.55 12.83
C MET A 96 -9.52 -7.88 13.82
N VAL A 97 -9.13 -6.70 14.30
CA VAL A 97 -9.86 -5.95 15.32
C VAL A 97 -10.62 -4.80 14.67
N HIS A 98 -11.92 -4.68 14.98
CA HIS A 98 -12.75 -3.55 14.53
C HIS A 98 -12.64 -2.43 15.55
N ILE A 99 -12.26 -1.24 15.12
CA ILE A 99 -12.05 -0.05 15.93
C ILE A 99 -12.84 1.16 15.41
N ASP A 100 -13.11 2.12 16.29
CA ASP A 100 -13.64 3.44 15.95
C ASP A 100 -12.52 4.40 15.48
N GLU A 101 -12.86 5.67 15.24
CA GLU A 101 -11.91 6.70 14.78
C GLU A 101 -10.83 7.08 15.80
N ASP A 102 -11.08 6.82 17.08
CA ASP A 102 -10.16 7.07 18.19
C ASP A 102 -9.29 5.84 18.51
N GLY A 103 -9.53 4.72 17.82
CA GLY A 103 -8.81 3.46 17.99
C GLY A 103 -9.29 2.60 19.15
N ASN A 104 -10.51 2.84 19.66
CA ASN A 104 -11.15 1.98 20.64
C ASN A 104 -11.76 0.77 19.93
N ARG A 105 -11.61 -0.42 20.53
CA ARG A 105 -12.22 -1.64 20.01
C ARG A 105 -13.75 -1.60 20.11
N ILE A 106 -14.41 -1.85 18.99
CA ILE A 106 -15.87 -1.94 18.85
C ILE A 106 -16.34 -3.30 18.29
N GLY A 107 -15.42 -4.24 18.04
CA GLY A 107 -15.74 -5.58 17.54
C GLY A 107 -14.52 -6.34 17.01
N GLY A 108 -14.75 -7.41 16.25
CA GLY A 108 -13.69 -8.27 15.71
C GLY A 108 -12.95 -9.06 16.80
N GLY A 109 -11.68 -9.39 16.55
CA GLY A 109 -10.83 -10.14 17.47
C GLY A 109 -10.70 -9.50 18.85
N GLU A 110 -10.71 -10.31 19.91
CA GLU A 110 -10.55 -9.88 21.31
C GLU A 110 -9.07 -9.73 21.69
N LYS A 111 -8.38 -8.81 21.01
CA LYS A 111 -6.93 -8.59 21.16
C LYS A 111 -6.61 -7.09 21.26
N PRO A 112 -5.51 -6.71 21.95
CA PRO A 112 -5.08 -5.32 22.00
C PRO A 112 -4.65 -4.81 20.62
N VAL A 113 -4.72 -3.50 20.41
CA VAL A 113 -4.27 -2.82 19.17
C VAL A 113 -3.21 -1.79 19.50
N ASN A 114 -2.36 -1.45 18.53
CA ASN A 114 -1.44 -0.32 18.65
C ASN A 114 -2.17 0.97 18.28
N THR A 115 -2.87 1.57 19.26
CA THR A 115 -3.65 2.80 19.05
C THR A 115 -2.78 3.95 18.53
N ALA A 116 -1.56 4.13 19.05
CA ALA A 116 -0.67 5.19 18.58
C ALA A 116 -0.32 5.06 17.09
N GLY A 117 -0.06 3.83 16.63
CA GLY A 117 0.13 3.54 15.20
C GLY A 117 -1.11 3.81 14.36
N PHE A 118 -2.29 3.45 14.87
CA PHE A 118 -3.55 3.71 14.18
C PHE A 118 -3.86 5.20 14.03
N ILE A 119 -3.55 6.05 15.02
CA ILE A 119 -3.85 7.50 14.96
C ILE A 119 -3.22 8.17 13.73
N ILE A 120 -2.06 7.69 13.25
CA ILE A 120 -1.46 8.15 12.00
C ILE A 120 -2.36 7.81 10.80
N HIS A 121 -2.85 6.56 10.74
CA HIS A 121 -3.75 6.10 9.68
C HIS A 121 -5.11 6.82 9.74
N ALA A 122 -5.65 7.07 10.94
CA ALA A 122 -6.89 7.80 11.14
C ALA A 122 -6.83 9.21 10.52
N ALA A 123 -5.72 9.93 10.72
CA ALA A 123 -5.50 11.25 10.14
C ALA A 123 -5.47 11.22 8.59
N ILE A 124 -4.90 10.18 8.00
CA ILE A 124 -4.87 9.96 6.54
C ILE A 124 -6.29 9.67 6.04
N HIS A 125 -6.97 8.68 6.63
CA HIS A 125 -8.33 8.32 6.24
C HIS A 125 -9.31 9.49 6.38
N LYS A 126 -9.14 10.35 7.39
CA LYS A 126 -9.98 11.54 7.56
C LYS A 126 -9.76 12.58 6.46
N ARG A 127 -8.51 12.83 6.07
CA ARG A 127 -8.18 13.80 5.00
C ARG A 127 -8.42 13.27 3.59
N ARG A 128 -8.36 11.95 3.41
CA ARG A 128 -8.47 11.26 2.12
C ARG A 128 -9.59 10.21 2.14
N PRO A 129 -10.85 10.62 1.93
CA PRO A 129 -11.99 9.69 1.87
C PRO A 129 -11.88 8.64 0.76
N ASP A 130 -11.06 8.91 -0.27
CA ASP A 130 -10.76 7.97 -1.36
C ASP A 130 -9.80 6.85 -0.94
N ILE A 131 -9.07 7.02 0.18
CA ILE A 131 -8.21 5.99 0.76
C ILE A 131 -9.02 5.12 1.73
N ASN A 132 -9.12 3.84 1.37
CA ASN A 132 -9.76 2.82 2.20
C ASN A 132 -8.75 1.91 2.88
N ALA A 133 -7.56 1.73 2.32
CA ALA A 133 -6.52 0.89 2.90
C ALA A 133 -5.21 1.65 3.03
N ALA A 134 -4.50 1.45 4.14
CA ALA A 134 -3.15 1.99 4.35
C ALA A 134 -2.25 0.94 5.00
N CYS A 135 -1.04 0.78 4.48
CA CYS A 135 -0.01 -0.14 4.97
C CYS A 135 1.20 0.65 5.45
N HIS A 136 1.64 0.43 6.69
CA HIS A 136 2.86 1.01 7.23
C HIS A 136 3.71 -0.07 7.90
N LEU A 137 4.97 -0.22 7.48
CA LEU A 137 5.93 -1.15 8.11
C LEU A 137 7.31 -0.50 8.23
N HIS A 138 8.13 -1.11 9.08
CA HIS A 138 9.56 -0.79 9.25
C HIS A 138 10.43 -1.73 8.43
N SER A 139 10.07 -1.91 7.14
CA SER A 139 10.75 -2.83 6.24
C SER A 139 12.22 -2.44 6.01
N PRO A 140 13.14 -3.42 5.81
CA PRO A 140 14.58 -3.17 5.89
C PRO A 140 15.11 -2.05 4.99
N TYR A 141 14.77 -2.08 3.70
CA TYR A 141 15.31 -1.15 2.71
C TYR A 141 14.58 0.18 2.72
N GLY A 142 13.26 0.17 2.91
CA GLY A 142 12.44 1.36 3.07
C GLY A 142 12.85 2.18 4.29
N ARG A 143 13.06 1.52 5.43
CA ARG A 143 13.62 2.15 6.63
C ARG A 143 15.01 2.72 6.38
N ALA A 144 15.91 1.95 5.74
CA ALA A 144 17.26 2.42 5.42
C ALA A 144 17.23 3.67 4.51
N TRP A 145 16.48 3.63 3.40
CA TRP A 145 16.34 4.75 2.48
C TRP A 145 15.70 5.98 3.13
N SER A 146 14.71 5.78 4.00
CA SER A 146 14.02 6.87 4.69
C SER A 146 14.96 7.77 5.51
N THR A 147 16.13 7.27 5.93
CA THR A 147 17.09 8.07 6.69
C THR A 147 17.63 9.26 5.92
N PHE A 148 17.61 9.21 4.58
CA PHE A 148 18.05 10.30 3.72
C PHE A 148 17.00 11.40 3.53
N GLY A 149 15.72 11.15 3.87
CA GLY A 149 14.64 12.12 3.69
C GLY A 149 14.45 12.57 2.24
N LYS A 150 14.58 11.63 1.28
CA LYS A 150 14.53 11.89 -0.16
C LYS A 150 13.53 10.98 -0.88
N PRO A 151 12.97 11.41 -2.03
CA PRO A 151 12.22 10.52 -2.91
C PRO A 151 13.15 9.46 -3.53
N ILE A 152 12.59 8.49 -4.25
CA ILE A 152 13.36 7.58 -5.10
C ILE A 152 13.53 8.18 -6.51
N ASP A 153 14.60 7.78 -7.20
CA ASP A 153 14.79 8.16 -8.60
C ASP A 153 14.01 7.24 -9.55
N MET A 154 13.66 7.75 -10.74
CA MET A 154 13.05 6.96 -11.80
C MET A 154 14.13 6.15 -12.54
N LEU A 155 14.62 5.09 -11.90
CA LEU A 155 15.72 4.24 -12.36
C LEU A 155 15.29 3.17 -13.37
N ASN A 156 14.04 2.72 -13.29
CA ASN A 156 13.48 1.62 -14.08
C ASN A 156 11.95 1.69 -14.14
N GLN A 157 11.33 0.80 -14.92
CA GLN A 157 9.87 0.72 -15.09
C GLN A 157 9.10 0.66 -13.76
N ASP A 158 9.62 -0.06 -12.77
CA ASP A 158 8.93 -0.25 -11.49
C ASP A 158 8.99 1.02 -10.63
N SER A 159 10.12 1.74 -10.62
CA SER A 159 10.21 3.03 -9.96
C SER A 159 9.26 4.08 -10.56
N CYS A 160 8.97 3.99 -11.87
CA CYS A 160 8.02 4.89 -12.54
C CYS A 160 6.59 4.77 -11.99
N MET A 161 6.23 3.68 -11.29
CA MET A 161 4.94 3.58 -10.57
C MET A 161 4.76 4.68 -9.52
N PHE A 162 5.84 5.37 -9.12
CA PHE A 162 5.86 6.41 -8.09
C PHE A 162 6.07 7.82 -8.65
N TYR A 163 6.20 7.98 -9.97
CA TYR A 163 6.43 9.28 -10.60
C TYR A 163 5.30 10.26 -10.23
N LYS A 164 5.67 11.37 -9.58
CA LYS A 164 4.76 12.40 -9.04
C LYS A 164 3.64 11.87 -8.12
N ASP A 165 3.83 10.67 -7.54
CA ASP A 165 2.88 10.01 -6.64
C ASP A 165 3.58 9.37 -5.44
N LEU A 166 4.68 10.01 -4.99
CA LEU A 166 5.45 9.65 -3.82
C LEU A 166 5.82 10.91 -3.04
N ALA A 167 5.18 11.09 -1.91
CA ALA A 167 5.49 12.15 -0.97
C ALA A 167 6.70 11.78 -0.09
N VAL A 168 7.28 12.79 0.55
CA VAL A 168 8.30 12.62 1.59
C VAL A 168 7.90 13.48 2.78
N TYR A 169 7.76 12.86 3.94
CA TYR A 169 7.62 13.57 5.20
C TYR A 169 9.01 13.75 5.83
N GLY A 170 9.54 14.97 5.75
CA GLY A 170 10.91 15.34 6.16
C GLY A 170 11.08 15.68 7.66
N SER A 171 10.38 14.97 8.54
CA SER A 171 10.49 15.15 9.99
C SER A 171 10.22 13.83 10.70
N PHE A 172 10.61 13.73 11.97
CA PHE A 172 10.33 12.59 12.84
C PHE A 172 9.83 13.10 14.20
N GLY A 173 8.55 12.89 14.50
CA GLY A 173 7.91 13.33 15.75
C GLY A 173 8.07 12.31 16.87
N GLY A 174 8.08 11.03 16.54
CA GLY A 174 8.13 9.94 17.50
C GLY A 174 6.77 9.69 18.18
N VAL A 175 6.64 8.53 18.81
CA VAL A 175 5.36 7.94 19.25
C VAL A 175 4.54 8.86 20.19
N VAL A 176 5.20 9.72 20.97
CA VAL A 176 4.55 10.62 21.95
C VAL A 176 3.62 11.65 21.28
N PHE A 177 3.88 12.02 20.02
CA PHE A 177 3.15 13.07 19.30
C PHE A 177 2.28 12.51 18.17
N ALA A 178 1.77 11.28 18.33
CA ALA A 178 1.09 10.55 17.25
C ALA A 178 -0.06 11.32 16.58
N LYS A 179 -0.82 12.14 17.31
CA LYS A 179 -1.94 12.92 16.76
C LYS A 179 -1.46 14.07 15.88
N GLU A 180 -0.53 14.88 16.38
CA GLU A 180 0.06 15.99 15.62
C GLU A 180 0.93 15.48 14.46
N GLU A 181 1.64 14.38 14.68
CA GLU A 181 2.44 13.70 13.66
C GLU A 181 1.56 13.11 12.56
N GLY A 182 0.48 12.38 12.90
CA GLY A 182 -0.51 11.90 11.93
C GLY A 182 -1.11 13.05 11.11
N GLY A 183 -1.37 14.19 11.79
CA GLY A 183 -1.67 15.47 11.17
C GLY A 183 -0.71 15.83 10.03
N ARG A 184 0.55 16.04 10.38
CA ARG A 184 1.60 16.49 9.44
C ARG A 184 1.91 15.47 8.35
N ILE A 185 1.86 14.17 8.66
CA ILE A 185 2.05 13.09 7.68
C ILE A 185 0.97 13.16 6.62
N ALA A 186 -0.29 13.31 7.01
CA ALA A 186 -1.39 13.35 6.06
C ALA A 186 -1.41 14.67 5.25
N ASP A 187 -0.93 15.78 5.82
CA ASP A 187 -0.69 17.02 5.06
C ASP A 187 0.44 16.84 4.03
N ALA A 188 1.55 16.20 4.42
CA ALA A 188 2.68 15.90 3.54
C ALA A 188 2.32 14.90 2.42
N LEU A 189 1.43 13.94 2.71
CA LEU A 189 0.92 12.99 1.71
C LEU A 189 0.18 13.72 0.58
N GLY A 190 -0.56 14.79 0.91
CA GLY A 190 -1.31 15.59 -0.07
C GLY A 190 -2.22 14.73 -0.94
N THR A 191 -2.02 14.80 -2.25
CA THR A 191 -2.77 14.00 -3.24
C THR A 191 -2.12 12.67 -3.59
N SER A 192 -0.89 12.41 -3.12
CA SER A 192 -0.19 11.16 -3.39
C SER A 192 -0.82 9.98 -2.64
N LYS A 193 -0.49 8.75 -3.04
CA LYS A 193 -0.88 7.52 -2.33
C LYS A 193 0.22 6.94 -1.45
N ASN A 194 1.47 7.33 -1.71
CA ASN A 194 2.64 6.72 -1.09
C ASN A 194 3.49 7.81 -0.44
N ILE A 195 4.09 7.50 0.70
CA ILE A 195 4.94 8.44 1.42
C ILE A 195 6.12 7.73 2.10
N ILE A 196 7.29 8.34 1.96
CA ILE A 196 8.48 7.99 2.76
C ILE A 196 8.46 8.84 4.02
N LEU A 197 8.54 8.20 5.18
CA LEU A 197 8.57 8.85 6.49
C LEU A 197 10.02 8.92 6.96
N GLN A 198 10.62 10.11 6.97
CA GLN A 198 12.06 10.27 7.26
C GLN A 198 12.42 9.64 8.61
N ASN A 199 13.52 8.88 8.62
CA ASN A 199 14.01 8.13 9.79
C ASN A 199 13.02 7.10 10.40
N HIS A 200 11.96 6.73 9.68
CA HIS A 200 10.90 5.87 10.22
C HIS A 200 10.63 4.66 9.32
N GLY A 201 10.21 4.87 8.07
CA GLY A 201 9.83 3.78 7.18
C GLY A 201 8.95 4.23 6.03
N LEU A 202 8.12 3.31 5.52
CA LEU A 202 7.24 3.54 4.38
C LEU A 202 5.77 3.52 4.81
N LEU A 203 4.94 4.29 4.13
CA LEU A 203 3.49 4.16 4.20
C LEU A 203 2.92 4.23 2.78
N THR A 204 2.08 3.26 2.43
CA THR A 204 1.39 3.19 1.13
C THR A 204 -0.10 3.06 1.34
N ALA A 205 -0.89 3.51 0.37
CA ALA A 205 -2.33 3.57 0.48
C ALA A 205 -3.04 3.20 -0.83
N GLY A 206 -4.32 2.88 -0.74
CA GLY A 206 -5.16 2.52 -1.88
C GLY A 206 -6.65 2.45 -1.55
N GLY A 207 -7.46 2.22 -2.58
CA GLY A 207 -8.87 1.89 -2.43
C GLY A 207 -9.11 0.45 -1.97
N THR A 208 -8.10 -0.40 -2.08
CA THR A 208 -8.12 -1.80 -1.64
C THR A 208 -6.85 -2.18 -0.91
N ILE A 209 -6.93 -3.22 -0.06
CA ILE A 209 -5.76 -3.77 0.63
C ILE A 209 -4.73 -4.28 -0.37
N GLY A 210 -5.17 -4.98 -1.42
CA GLY A 210 -4.27 -5.49 -2.45
C GLY A 210 -3.51 -4.38 -3.18
N GLU A 211 -4.17 -3.26 -3.49
CA GLU A 211 -3.51 -2.08 -4.07
C GLU A 211 -2.45 -1.50 -3.11
N ALA A 212 -2.82 -1.23 -1.86
CA ALA A 212 -1.90 -0.66 -0.88
C ALA A 212 -0.71 -1.59 -0.61
N ALA A 213 -0.95 -2.90 -0.53
CA ALA A 213 0.09 -3.91 -0.33
C ALA A 213 1.03 -4.05 -1.53
N ALA A 214 0.51 -4.03 -2.76
CA ALA A 214 1.35 -4.02 -3.96
C ALA A 214 2.26 -2.80 -4.03
N PHE A 215 1.72 -1.61 -3.73
CA PHE A 215 2.54 -0.41 -3.64
C PHE A 215 3.63 -0.55 -2.59
N PHE A 216 3.33 -1.16 -1.44
CA PHE A 216 4.32 -1.38 -0.38
C PHE A 216 5.48 -2.27 -0.88
N ILE A 217 5.16 -3.41 -1.49
CA ILE A 217 6.15 -4.34 -2.05
C ILE A 217 7.00 -3.65 -3.12
N ALA A 218 6.35 -2.90 -4.03
CA ALA A 218 7.04 -2.17 -5.09
C ALA A 218 7.97 -1.08 -4.53
N LEU A 219 7.52 -0.31 -3.53
CA LEU A 219 8.30 0.77 -2.94
C LEU A 219 9.50 0.24 -2.15
N GLU A 220 9.33 -0.86 -1.41
CA GLU A 220 10.43 -1.53 -0.71
C GLU A 220 11.50 -2.02 -1.69
N ARG A 221 11.10 -2.67 -2.79
CA ARG A 221 12.01 -3.12 -3.87
C ARG A 221 12.68 -1.93 -4.57
N ALA A 222 11.97 -0.81 -4.73
CA ALA A 222 12.54 0.41 -5.30
C ALA A 222 13.58 1.05 -4.36
N CYS A 223 13.33 1.09 -3.05
CA CYS A 223 14.31 1.54 -2.06
C CYS A 223 15.55 0.64 -2.04
N GLN A 224 15.37 -0.69 -2.15
CA GLN A 224 16.47 -1.64 -2.28
C GLN A 224 17.33 -1.34 -3.52
N THR A 225 16.68 -1.16 -4.67
CA THR A 225 17.35 -0.83 -5.94
C THR A 225 18.13 0.48 -5.83
N GLN A 226 17.52 1.51 -5.25
CA GLN A 226 18.15 2.81 -5.04
C GLN A 226 19.43 2.67 -4.20
N LEU A 227 19.37 1.96 -3.06
CA LEU A 227 20.53 1.75 -2.20
C LEU A 227 21.68 1.04 -2.93
N LEU A 228 21.36 0.03 -3.75
CA LEU A 228 22.37 -0.68 -4.57
C LEU A 228 23.01 0.23 -5.62
N VAL A 229 22.20 1.07 -6.27
CA VAL A 229 22.69 2.04 -7.26
C VAL A 229 23.57 3.11 -6.60
N GLU A 230 23.14 3.69 -5.49
CA GLU A 230 23.94 4.67 -4.74
C GLU A 230 25.27 4.06 -4.26
N ALA A 231 25.27 2.81 -3.80
CA ALA A 231 26.49 2.11 -3.42
C ALA A 231 27.45 1.89 -4.61
N ALA A 232 26.95 1.53 -5.78
CA ALA A 232 27.76 1.37 -6.99
C ALA A 232 28.37 2.71 -7.47
N MET A 233 27.64 3.81 -7.26
CA MET A 233 28.08 5.17 -7.61
C MET A 233 29.05 5.79 -6.61
N ALA A 234 29.17 5.24 -5.40
CA ALA A 234 30.01 5.79 -4.35
C ALA A 234 31.48 5.91 -4.80
N PRO A 235 32.26 6.87 -4.26
CA PRO A 235 33.66 7.07 -4.65
C PRO A 235 34.54 5.82 -4.49
N ASN A 236 34.22 4.95 -3.53
CA ASN A 236 34.89 3.67 -3.28
C ASN A 236 34.17 2.47 -3.93
N GLY A 237 33.09 2.70 -4.68
CA GLY A 237 32.38 1.70 -5.46
C GLY A 237 32.96 1.54 -6.87
N THR A 238 32.14 1.05 -7.80
CA THR A 238 32.52 0.88 -9.21
C THR A 238 32.51 2.20 -10.00
N GLN A 239 32.02 3.29 -9.39
CA GLN A 239 31.89 4.62 -9.99
C GLN A 239 31.10 4.60 -11.30
N LEU A 240 30.15 3.67 -11.42
CA LEU A 240 29.21 3.64 -12.54
C LEU A 240 28.35 4.90 -12.54
N ARG A 241 27.84 5.29 -13.70
CA ARG A 241 26.88 6.39 -13.83
C ARG A 241 25.50 5.83 -14.08
N LYS A 242 24.53 6.20 -13.24
CA LYS A 242 23.12 5.90 -13.52
C LYS A 242 22.59 6.79 -14.65
N SER A 243 21.65 6.25 -15.42
CA SER A 243 20.74 7.02 -16.27
C SER A 243 19.36 7.03 -15.63
N LEU A 244 18.60 8.09 -15.85
CA LEU A 244 17.21 8.19 -15.40
C LEU A 244 16.28 7.99 -16.59
N VAL A 245 15.13 7.38 -16.33
CA VAL A 245 13.99 7.41 -17.26
C VAL A 245 13.54 8.86 -17.40
N SER A 246 13.24 9.29 -18.63
CA SER A 246 12.80 10.68 -18.86
C SER A 246 11.44 10.95 -18.22
N ASP A 247 11.14 12.23 -17.95
CA ASP A 247 9.86 12.63 -17.35
C ASP A 247 8.64 12.22 -18.19
N GLU A 248 8.78 12.19 -19.52
CA GLU A 248 7.73 11.76 -20.45
C GLU A 248 7.50 10.25 -20.36
N GLU A 249 8.58 9.47 -20.43
CA GLU A 249 8.51 8.00 -20.31
C GLU A 249 8.04 7.58 -18.92
N ALA A 250 8.47 8.29 -17.86
CA ALA A 250 8.05 8.03 -16.49
C ALA A 250 6.55 8.31 -16.30
N GLN A 251 6.04 9.42 -16.86
CA GLN A 251 4.62 9.75 -16.85
C GLN A 251 3.79 8.69 -17.60
N TYR A 252 4.19 8.36 -18.84
CA TYR A 252 3.51 7.33 -19.64
C TYR A 252 3.50 5.97 -18.91
N THR A 253 4.64 5.59 -18.32
CA THR A 253 4.74 4.35 -17.55
C THR A 253 3.83 4.39 -16.33
N LYS A 254 3.83 5.47 -15.55
CA LYS A 254 2.97 5.66 -14.37
C LYS A 254 1.49 5.47 -14.69
N GLU A 255 1.02 6.04 -15.80
CA GLU A 255 -0.37 5.91 -16.26
C GLU A 255 -0.72 4.46 -16.63
N GLY A 256 0.26 3.68 -17.07
CA GLY A 256 0.11 2.26 -17.38
C GLY A 256 0.32 1.31 -16.18
N THR A 257 1.15 1.65 -15.19
CA THR A 257 1.58 0.72 -14.15
C THR A 257 1.07 1.05 -12.75
N GLY A 258 0.73 2.32 -12.48
CA GLY A 258 0.37 2.80 -11.15
C GLY A 258 -1.13 2.95 -10.89
N THR A 259 -1.99 2.33 -11.70
CA THR A 259 -3.46 2.40 -11.54
C THR A 259 -3.96 1.39 -10.50
N PRO A 260 -5.12 1.62 -9.85
CA PRO A 260 -5.65 0.71 -8.84
C PRO A 260 -5.76 -0.75 -9.29
N GLU A 261 -6.29 -0.99 -10.49
CA GLU A 261 -6.47 -2.35 -11.01
C GLU A 261 -5.16 -3.04 -11.35
N VAL A 262 -4.16 -2.29 -11.84
CA VAL A 262 -2.83 -2.86 -12.11
C VAL A 262 -2.14 -3.21 -10.81
N MET A 263 -2.17 -2.33 -9.81
CA MET A 263 -1.57 -2.61 -8.52
C MET A 263 -2.26 -3.77 -7.80
N TYR A 264 -3.59 -3.85 -7.82
CA TYR A 264 -4.28 -5.04 -7.32
C TYR A 264 -3.81 -6.32 -8.04
N MET A 265 -3.67 -6.28 -9.37
CA MET A 265 -3.14 -7.41 -10.15
C MET A 265 -1.70 -7.77 -9.75
N GLN A 266 -0.85 -6.79 -9.40
CA GLN A 266 0.52 -7.05 -8.94
C GLN A 266 0.55 -7.79 -7.59
N PHE A 267 -0.45 -7.59 -6.73
CA PHE A 267 -0.55 -8.30 -5.46
C PHE A 267 -1.09 -9.73 -5.61
N GLU A 268 -1.98 -9.96 -6.58
CA GLU A 268 -2.71 -11.21 -6.73
C GLU A 268 -1.80 -12.47 -6.82
N PRO A 269 -0.69 -12.49 -7.57
CA PRO A 269 0.23 -13.63 -7.58
C PRO A 269 0.84 -13.96 -6.22
N GLU A 270 1.21 -12.94 -5.44
CA GLU A 270 1.77 -13.10 -4.08
C GLU A 270 0.68 -13.67 -3.14
N TYR A 271 -0.55 -13.17 -3.26
CA TYR A 271 -1.71 -13.67 -2.52
C TYR A 271 -2.03 -15.14 -2.85
N GLN A 272 -2.02 -15.51 -4.13
CA GLN A 272 -2.28 -16.89 -4.55
C GLN A 272 -1.18 -17.86 -4.11
N LEU A 273 0.08 -17.42 -4.12
CA LEU A 273 1.19 -18.20 -3.60
C LEU A 273 1.01 -18.47 -2.10
N ILE A 274 0.72 -17.43 -1.31
CA ILE A 274 0.56 -17.60 0.13
C ILE A 274 -0.69 -18.43 0.48
N LEU A 275 -1.78 -18.28 -0.27
CA LEU A 275 -2.97 -19.11 -0.16
C LEU A 275 -2.66 -20.58 -0.36
N LYS A 276 -1.88 -20.90 -1.41
CA LYS A 276 -1.46 -22.27 -1.70
C LYS A 276 -0.52 -22.85 -0.64
N GLU A 277 0.48 -22.08 -0.20
CA GLU A 277 1.48 -22.52 0.78
C GLU A 277 0.86 -22.76 2.17
N THR A 278 -0.03 -21.87 2.60
CA THR A 278 -0.71 -21.96 3.91
C THR A 278 -1.96 -22.83 3.88
N ARG A 279 -2.38 -23.31 2.69
CA ARG A 279 -3.64 -24.03 2.48
C ARG A 279 -4.86 -23.24 2.98
N GLY A 280 -4.80 -21.91 2.93
CA GLY A 280 -5.88 -21.02 3.36
C GLY A 280 -6.03 -20.83 4.86
N GLU A 281 -5.06 -21.23 5.69
CA GLU A 281 -5.09 -21.04 7.15
C GLU A 281 -5.42 -19.59 7.55
N PHE A 282 -4.88 -18.59 6.84
CA PHE A 282 -5.13 -17.19 7.18
C PHE A 282 -6.55 -16.70 6.89
N LEU A 283 -7.38 -17.49 6.19
CA LEU A 283 -8.77 -17.15 5.92
C LEU A 283 -9.68 -17.40 7.14
N GLU A 284 -9.23 -18.13 8.15
CA GLU A 284 -10.02 -18.47 9.34
C GLU A 284 -10.43 -17.24 10.18
#